data_AF-A0A521FY73-F1
#
_entry.id   AF-A0A521FY73-F1
#
_cell.length_a   1.000
_cell.length_b   1.000
_cell.length_c   1.000
_cell.angle_alpha   90.00
_cell.angle_beta   90.00
_cell.angle_gamma   90.00
#
_symmetry.space_group_name_H-M   'P 1'
#
loop_
_entity.id
_entity.type
_entity.pdbx_description
1 polymer ?
#
loop_
_entity_poly.entity_id
_entity_poly.type
_entity_poly.pdbx_seq_one_letter_code
_entity_poly.pdbx_strand_id
1 'polypeptide(L)'
;MASLEVLCELRQYAEIFVASLNEVPLDGWPYVEVIKKFKRNYQEDTFWNIAKEIVDVYIAFYNSKESVDYANCTAIRSSILEAILEDFASIVELFSKECLSNLEHVEFGEKIENNVMLPAFKKCHSVYGPATDILSIMSYVAKYLDEYSRENILFKEASNKIIKALNQLNDLIVNNISFKETSKNSSQKMLCGVSVWRLMYEEKWNMQIDCYKTLQFYKKYPSWGNLIMKIFAIS
;
A
#
# COMPACT_ATOMS: atom_id res chain seq x y z
N MET A 1 -4.86 10.12 0.64
CA MET A 1 -4.54 10.34 2.08
C MET A 1 -4.41 9.05 2.87
N ALA A 2 -4.99 7.93 2.43
CA ALA A 2 -4.80 6.63 3.06
C ALA A 2 -3.42 6.01 2.74
N SER A 3 -2.32 6.67 3.13
CA SER A 3 -0.95 6.13 3.00
C SER A 3 -0.41 5.74 4.37
N LEU A 4 0.38 4.66 4.45
CA LEU A 4 1.00 4.19 5.68
C LEU A 4 1.83 5.29 6.36
N GLU A 5 2.54 6.10 5.58
CA GLU A 5 3.30 7.24 6.10
C GLU A 5 2.40 8.25 6.79
N VAL A 6 1.34 8.69 6.11
CA VAL A 6 0.38 9.66 6.66
C VAL A 6 -0.34 9.10 7.89
N LEU A 7 -0.81 7.86 7.81
CA LEU A 7 -1.51 7.19 8.90
C LEU A 7 -0.58 6.99 10.10
N CYS A 8 0.70 6.69 9.86
CA CYS A 8 1.69 6.59 10.91
C CYS A 8 1.86 7.93 11.64
N GLU A 9 2.07 9.04 10.92
CA GLU A 9 2.22 10.36 11.54
C GLU A 9 0.96 10.78 12.33
N LEU A 10 -0.22 10.40 11.84
CA LEU A 10 -1.49 10.84 12.42
C LEU A 10 -2.06 9.90 13.50
N ARG A 11 -1.49 8.70 13.69
CA ARG A 11 -2.06 7.63 14.54
C ARG A 11 -2.40 8.04 15.97
N GLN A 12 -1.73 9.04 16.51
CA GLN A 12 -1.97 9.55 17.87
C GLN A 12 -3.21 10.47 17.98
N TYR A 13 -3.77 10.92 16.86
CA TYR A 13 -4.86 11.91 16.84
C TYR A 13 -6.24 11.32 16.55
N ALA A 14 -6.32 10.08 16.05
CA ALA A 14 -7.60 9.46 15.72
C ALA A 14 -7.56 7.94 15.90
N GLU A 15 -8.64 7.39 16.46
CA GLU A 15 -8.80 5.94 16.59
C GLU A 15 -9.10 5.29 15.23
N ILE A 16 -9.84 5.99 14.36
CA ILE A 16 -10.28 5.51 13.05
C ILE A 16 -9.99 6.59 12.01
N PHE A 17 -9.41 6.18 10.89
CA PHE A 17 -9.19 7.02 9.72
C PHE A 17 -10.18 6.63 8.63
N VAL A 18 -10.80 7.62 8.00
CA VAL A 18 -11.61 7.44 6.78
C VAL A 18 -11.01 8.33 5.71
N ALA A 19 -10.57 7.73 4.61
CA ALA A 19 -9.78 8.45 3.60
C ALA A 19 -9.89 7.79 2.22
N SER A 20 -9.55 8.56 1.18
CA SER A 20 -9.31 8.02 -0.15
C SER A 20 -7.85 7.54 -0.27
N LEU A 21 -7.67 6.39 -0.91
CA LEU A 21 -6.38 5.89 -1.40
C LEU A 21 -5.84 6.81 -2.50
N ASN A 22 -6.72 7.29 -3.38
CA ASN A 22 -6.39 8.07 -4.57
C ASN A 22 -6.93 9.51 -4.48
N GLU A 23 -6.91 10.21 -5.61
CA GLU A 23 -7.57 11.51 -5.76
C GLU A 23 -9.05 11.43 -5.37
N VAL A 24 -9.53 12.48 -4.70
CA VAL A 24 -10.95 12.63 -4.38
C VAL A 24 -11.59 13.33 -5.59
N PRO A 25 -12.72 12.84 -6.13
CA PRO A 25 -13.38 13.51 -7.23
C PRO A 25 -13.73 14.96 -6.88
N LEU A 26 -13.78 15.84 -7.89
CA LEU A 26 -13.88 17.30 -7.70
C LEU A 26 -15.07 17.74 -6.82
N ASP A 27 -16.17 16.99 -6.86
CA ASP A 27 -17.36 17.25 -6.05
C ASP A 27 -17.13 17.09 -4.54
N GLY A 28 -16.01 16.49 -4.14
CA GLY A 28 -15.66 16.26 -2.74
C GLY A 28 -16.59 15.26 -2.03
N TRP A 29 -16.64 15.32 -0.71
CA TRP A 29 -17.41 14.34 0.06
C TRP A 29 -18.92 14.65 0.00
N PRO A 30 -19.81 13.62 -0.05
CA PRO A 30 -21.26 13.80 0.05
C PRO A 30 -21.65 14.15 1.50
N TYR A 31 -21.33 15.37 1.93
CA TYR A 31 -21.43 15.80 3.33
C TYR A 31 -22.86 15.72 3.87
N VAL A 32 -23.88 15.97 3.03
CA VAL A 32 -25.29 15.90 3.45
C VAL A 32 -25.64 14.50 3.94
N GLU A 33 -25.20 13.46 3.22
CA GLU A 33 -25.43 12.06 3.53
C GLU A 33 -24.53 11.58 4.66
N VAL A 34 -23.27 12.00 4.67
CA VAL A 34 -22.28 11.68 5.72
C VAL A 34 -22.72 12.23 7.08
N ILE A 35 -23.16 13.49 7.15
CA ILE A 35 -23.62 14.11 8.40
C ILE A 35 -24.86 13.40 8.96
N LYS A 36 -25.75 12.87 8.11
CA LYS A 36 -26.89 12.07 8.58
C LYS A 36 -26.46 10.80 9.31
N LYS A 37 -25.27 10.26 9.03
CA LYS A 37 -24.72 9.09 9.74
C LYS A 37 -24.28 9.46 11.16
N PHE A 38 -23.64 10.61 11.33
CA PHE A 38 -23.24 11.10 12.65
C PHE A 38 -24.42 11.48 13.55
N LYS A 39 -25.60 11.79 12.99
CA LYS A 39 -26.79 12.18 13.75
C LYS A 39 -27.58 11.00 14.35
N ARG A 40 -27.22 9.74 14.06
CA ARG A 40 -27.86 8.56 14.64
C ARG A 40 -27.36 8.32 16.06
N ASN A 41 -28.22 7.80 16.94
CA ASN A 41 -27.93 7.63 18.37
C ASN A 41 -26.67 6.77 18.60
N TYR A 42 -25.61 7.40 19.10
CA TYR A 42 -24.30 6.82 19.45
C TYR A 42 -24.31 5.72 20.53
N GLN A 43 -25.49 5.32 21.02
CA GLN A 43 -25.61 4.37 22.13
C GLN A 43 -25.56 2.90 21.70
N GLU A 44 -25.79 2.60 20.41
CA GLU A 44 -25.77 1.21 19.90
C GLU A 44 -24.69 0.96 18.83
N ASP A 45 -24.25 2.00 18.11
CA ASP A 45 -23.27 1.88 17.03
C ASP A 45 -21.84 2.20 17.48
N THR A 46 -20.91 1.27 17.25
CA THR A 46 -19.48 1.56 17.41
C THR A 46 -19.03 2.59 16.37
N PHE A 47 -18.07 3.46 16.71
CA PHE A 47 -17.49 4.41 15.75
C PHE A 47 -16.96 3.71 14.48
N TRP A 48 -16.60 2.44 14.58
CA TRP A 48 -16.23 1.61 13.45
C TRP A 48 -17.38 1.33 12.47
N ASN A 49 -18.59 1.08 12.98
CA ASN A 49 -19.77 0.93 12.13
C ASN A 49 -20.09 2.23 11.40
N ILE A 50 -20.00 3.37 12.10
CA ILE A 50 -20.18 4.69 11.48
C ILE A 50 -19.16 4.89 10.36
N ALA A 51 -17.89 4.57 10.59
CA ALA A 51 -16.84 4.69 9.58
C ALA A 51 -17.11 3.82 8.34
N LYS A 52 -17.56 2.58 8.53
CA LYS A 52 -17.99 1.68 7.44
C LYS A 52 -19.17 2.26 6.66
N GLU A 53 -20.17 2.79 7.35
CA GLU A 53 -21.32 3.42 6.70
C GLU A 53 -20.92 4.67 5.91
N ILE A 54 -19.93 5.43 6.35
CA ILE A 54 -19.39 6.56 5.60
C ILE A 54 -18.74 6.10 4.30
N VAL A 55 -17.93 5.03 4.33
CA VAL A 55 -17.37 4.40 3.12
C VAL A 55 -18.48 3.99 2.16
N ASP A 56 -19.54 3.36 2.68
CA ASP A 56 -20.68 2.91 1.88
C ASP A 56 -21.44 4.06 1.23
N VAL A 57 -21.71 5.12 1.99
CA VAL A 57 -22.35 6.34 1.50
C VAL A 57 -21.52 6.99 0.40
N TYR A 58 -20.21 7.13 0.62
CA TYR A 58 -19.29 7.75 -0.35
C TYR A 58 -19.31 6.98 -1.68
N ILE A 59 -19.21 5.66 -1.64
CA ILE A 59 -19.18 4.83 -2.84
C ILE A 59 -20.55 4.74 -3.51
N ALA A 60 -21.64 4.66 -2.74
CA ALA A 60 -22.99 4.71 -3.30
C ALA A 60 -23.26 6.04 -4.04
N PHE A 61 -22.79 7.16 -3.48
CA PHE A 61 -22.93 8.47 -4.09
C PHE A 61 -22.20 8.58 -5.44
N TYR A 62 -20.99 8.03 -5.55
CA TYR A 62 -20.26 8.08 -6.82
C TYR A 62 -20.70 7.02 -7.82
N ASN A 63 -21.19 5.87 -7.38
CA ASN A 63 -21.81 4.87 -8.26
C ASN A 63 -23.11 5.37 -8.91
N SER A 64 -23.78 6.37 -8.33
CA SER A 64 -24.98 6.97 -8.93
C SER A 64 -24.67 8.10 -9.91
N LYS A 65 -23.40 8.49 -10.07
CA LYS A 65 -22.97 9.55 -10.98
C LYS A 65 -22.42 8.95 -12.27
N GLU A 66 -23.02 9.31 -13.40
CA GLU A 66 -22.54 8.89 -14.72
C GLU A 66 -21.20 9.53 -15.13
N SER A 67 -20.85 10.68 -14.54
CA SER A 67 -19.66 11.47 -14.90
C SER A 67 -18.41 11.17 -14.09
N VAL A 68 -18.43 10.15 -13.22
CA VAL A 68 -17.30 9.80 -12.36
C VAL A 68 -16.80 8.40 -12.69
N ASP A 69 -15.67 8.34 -13.37
CA ASP A 69 -15.07 7.09 -13.82
C ASP A 69 -14.53 6.25 -12.66
N TYR A 70 -14.07 6.90 -11.58
CA TYR A 70 -13.42 6.22 -10.48
C TYR A 70 -13.52 7.01 -9.15
N ALA A 71 -13.92 6.32 -8.09
CA ALA A 71 -13.81 6.79 -6.72
C ALA A 71 -13.50 5.62 -5.79
N ASN A 72 -12.73 5.87 -4.72
CA ASN A 72 -12.50 4.89 -3.67
C ASN A 72 -12.55 5.51 -2.29
N CYS A 73 -12.77 4.68 -1.28
CA CYS A 73 -12.77 5.09 0.11
C CYS A 73 -12.40 3.90 0.99
N THR A 74 -11.65 4.19 2.05
CA THR A 74 -11.22 3.22 3.04
C THR A 74 -11.53 3.71 4.45
N ALA A 75 -11.85 2.79 5.35
CA ALA A 75 -11.86 3.01 6.79
C ALA A 75 -10.86 2.04 7.45
N ILE A 76 -10.01 2.57 8.33
CA ILE A 76 -8.90 1.84 8.97
C ILE A 76 -8.86 2.18 10.46
N ARG A 77 -8.71 1.16 11.32
CA ARG A 77 -8.44 1.38 12.75
C ARG A 77 -6.97 1.69 12.98
N SER A 78 -6.67 2.73 13.75
CA SER A 78 -5.30 3.04 14.20
C SER A 78 -4.66 1.87 14.93
N SER A 79 -5.43 1.11 15.71
CA SER A 79 -4.96 -0.04 16.48
C SER A 79 -4.41 -1.18 15.63
N ILE A 80 -4.80 -1.28 14.36
CA ILE A 80 -4.29 -2.30 13.44
C ILE A 80 -3.05 -1.83 12.66
N LEU A 81 -2.77 -0.53 12.64
CA LEU A 81 -1.68 0.04 11.85
C LEU A 81 -0.32 -0.52 12.27
N GLU A 82 -0.09 -0.68 13.57
CA GLU A 82 1.20 -1.18 14.06
C GLU A 82 1.47 -2.61 13.60
N ALA A 83 0.47 -3.50 13.69
CA ALA A 83 0.60 -4.87 13.20
C ALA A 83 0.83 -4.92 11.67
N ILE A 84 0.10 -4.10 10.90
CA ILE A 84 0.31 -3.97 9.45
C ILE A 84 1.73 -3.50 9.15
N LEU A 85 2.24 -2.52 9.89
CA LEU A 85 3.57 -1.96 9.71
C LEU A 85 4.68 -2.96 10.07
N GLU A 86 4.52 -3.69 11.17
CA GLU A 86 5.46 -4.74 11.60
C GLU A 86 5.54 -5.87 10.58
N ASP A 87 4.40 -6.39 10.12
CA ASP A 87 4.35 -7.43 9.09
C ASP A 87 4.99 -6.94 7.79
N PHE A 88 4.60 -5.75 7.33
CA PHE A 88 5.16 -5.12 6.13
C PHE A 88 6.68 -4.93 6.22
N ALA A 89 7.18 -4.40 7.33
CA ALA A 89 8.61 -4.18 7.54
C ALA A 89 9.39 -5.51 7.60
N SER A 90 8.84 -6.53 8.26
CA SER A 90 9.44 -7.87 8.33
C SER A 90 9.60 -8.49 6.94
N ILE A 91 8.56 -8.39 6.10
CA ILE A 91 8.59 -8.86 4.71
C ILE A 91 9.68 -8.15 3.91
N VAL A 92 9.76 -6.83 4.04
CA VAL A 92 10.75 -5.98 3.37
C VAL A 92 12.17 -6.32 3.81
N GLU A 93 12.39 -6.57 5.10
CA GLU A 93 13.69 -6.98 5.62
C GLU A 93 14.12 -8.35 5.12
N LEU A 94 13.20 -9.32 5.12
CA LEU A 94 13.46 -10.64 4.56
C LEU A 94 13.82 -10.54 3.08
N PHE A 95 13.06 -9.76 2.30
CA PHE A 95 13.37 -9.51 0.90
C PHE A 95 14.74 -8.85 0.71
N SER A 96 15.05 -7.82 1.51
CA SER A 96 16.32 -7.10 1.40
C SER A 96 17.52 -7.99 1.77
N LYS A 97 17.41 -8.78 2.84
CA LYS A 97 18.49 -9.66 3.30
C LYS A 97 18.70 -10.85 2.38
N GLU A 98 17.63 -11.50 1.94
CA GLU A 98 17.72 -12.76 1.19
C GLU A 98 17.87 -12.52 -0.32
N CYS A 99 17.31 -11.44 -0.86
CA CYS A 99 17.25 -11.24 -2.31
C CYS A 99 18.29 -10.23 -2.81
N LEU A 100 18.45 -9.08 -2.14
CA LEU A 100 19.44 -8.08 -2.60
C LEU A 100 20.88 -8.51 -2.35
N SER A 101 21.19 -9.13 -1.20
CA SER A 101 22.56 -9.58 -0.90
C SER A 101 23.05 -10.66 -1.86
N ASN A 102 22.17 -11.57 -2.27
CA ASN A 102 22.51 -12.61 -3.21
C ASN A 102 22.52 -12.10 -4.67
N LEU A 103 21.77 -11.04 -5.00
CA LEU A 103 21.89 -10.36 -6.30
C LEU A 103 23.27 -9.68 -6.48
N GLU A 104 23.91 -9.25 -5.40
CA GLU A 104 25.29 -8.73 -5.43
C GLU A 104 26.35 -9.85 -5.60
N HIS A 105 26.02 -11.11 -5.29
CA HIS A 105 26.94 -12.27 -5.35
C HIS A 105 26.74 -13.19 -6.56
N VAL A 106 25.62 -13.08 -7.28
CA VAL A 106 25.48 -13.74 -8.59
C VAL A 106 26.25 -12.89 -9.59
N GLU A 107 27.47 -13.33 -9.94
CA GLU A 107 28.19 -12.84 -11.12
C GLU A 107 27.30 -13.01 -12.36
N PHE A 108 26.52 -11.97 -12.67
CA PHE A 108 25.86 -11.78 -13.95
C PHE A 108 26.95 -11.39 -14.97
N GLY A 109 27.74 -12.38 -15.37
CA GLY A 109 28.50 -12.32 -16.60
C GLY A 109 27.54 -12.10 -17.76
N GLU A 110 27.78 -11.02 -18.50
CA GLU A 110 27.03 -10.54 -19.67
C GLU A 110 25.81 -9.63 -19.38
N LYS A 111 26.10 -8.32 -19.42
CA LYS A 111 25.20 -7.20 -19.72
C LYS A 111 24.06 -6.94 -18.73
N ILE A 112 24.43 -6.31 -17.61
CA ILE A 112 23.59 -5.29 -16.97
C ILE A 112 23.97 -3.92 -17.57
N GLU A 113 23.77 -3.78 -18.89
CA GLU A 113 23.61 -2.45 -19.48
C GLU A 113 22.12 -2.14 -19.41
N ASN A 114 21.71 -1.39 -18.38
CA ASN A 114 20.42 -0.75 -18.20
C ASN A 114 19.19 -1.67 -18.00
N ASN A 115 18.46 -1.48 -16.90
CA ASN A 115 17.09 -2.00 -16.63
C ASN A 115 16.92 -3.40 -16.00
N VAL A 116 17.63 -3.75 -14.92
CA VAL A 116 17.04 -4.64 -13.90
C VAL A 116 16.24 -3.82 -12.88
N MET A 117 15.43 -2.86 -13.38
CA MET A 117 14.21 -2.53 -12.65
C MET A 117 13.39 -3.81 -12.70
N LEU A 118 13.14 -4.46 -11.56
CA LEU A 118 12.22 -5.58 -11.46
C LEU A 118 10.96 -5.22 -12.27
N PRO A 119 10.70 -5.81 -13.45
CA PRO A 119 9.62 -5.37 -14.34
C PRO A 119 8.24 -5.42 -13.68
N ALA A 120 8.15 -6.18 -12.58
CA ALA A 120 7.03 -6.25 -11.67
C ALA A 120 6.71 -4.90 -10.99
N PHE A 121 7.72 -4.11 -10.57
CA PHE A 121 7.50 -2.84 -9.87
C PHE A 121 6.98 -1.72 -10.78
N LYS A 122 7.38 -1.69 -12.05
CA LYS A 122 6.79 -0.79 -13.07
C LYS A 122 5.30 -1.09 -13.32
N LYS A 123 4.86 -2.33 -13.06
CA LYS A 123 3.48 -2.81 -13.26
C LYS A 123 2.62 -2.76 -11.98
N CYS A 124 3.20 -2.46 -10.82
CA CYS A 124 2.43 -2.18 -9.62
C CYS A 124 1.45 -1.04 -9.91
N HIS A 125 0.20 -1.21 -9.51
CA HIS A 125 -0.87 -0.26 -9.79
C HIS A 125 -0.59 1.05 -9.03
N SER A 126 0.15 2.00 -9.62
CA SER A 126 -0.16 3.41 -9.37
C SER A 126 -1.15 3.82 -10.42
N VAL A 127 -2.36 4.10 -9.98
CA VAL A 127 -3.31 4.76 -10.87
C VAL A 127 -2.96 6.26 -10.91
N TYR A 128 -2.41 6.84 -9.82
CA TYR A 128 -2.06 8.28 -9.76
C TYR A 128 -0.89 8.58 -8.78
N GLY A 129 0.23 9.12 -9.28
CA GLY A 129 1.32 9.67 -8.47
C GLY A 129 2.35 8.68 -7.88
N PRO A 130 3.20 9.12 -6.92
CA PRO A 130 4.24 8.30 -6.27
C PRO A 130 3.68 7.39 -5.18
N ALA A 131 2.39 7.04 -5.20
CA ALA A 131 1.76 6.17 -4.22
C ALA A 131 1.19 4.94 -4.93
N THR A 132 1.27 3.79 -4.27
CA THR A 132 0.75 2.51 -4.78
C THR A 132 0.22 1.70 -3.62
N ASP A 133 -0.82 0.91 -3.88
CA ASP A 133 -1.40 0.04 -2.86
C ASP A 133 -0.36 -0.98 -2.36
N ILE A 134 -0.32 -1.19 -1.04
CA ILE A 134 0.68 -2.05 -0.40
C ILE A 134 0.55 -3.50 -0.85
N LEU A 135 -0.66 -4.04 -0.98
CA LEU A 135 -0.88 -5.42 -1.39
C LEU A 135 -0.58 -5.59 -2.88
N SER A 136 -0.79 -4.56 -3.69
CA SER A 136 -0.37 -4.58 -5.09
C SER A 136 1.14 -4.79 -5.20
N ILE A 137 1.96 -3.93 -4.57
CA ILE A 137 3.42 -4.09 -4.61
C ILE A 137 3.84 -5.46 -4.10
N MET A 138 3.30 -5.82 -2.94
CA MET A 138 3.75 -6.99 -2.23
C MET A 138 3.41 -8.28 -2.98
N SER A 139 2.26 -8.35 -3.62
CA SER A 139 1.89 -9.49 -4.46
C SER A 139 2.80 -9.60 -5.70
N TYR A 140 3.24 -8.48 -6.28
CA TYR A 140 4.22 -8.48 -7.37
C TYR A 140 5.59 -8.96 -6.91
N VAL A 141 6.03 -8.57 -5.70
CA VAL A 141 7.26 -9.09 -5.07
C VAL A 141 7.14 -10.61 -4.87
N ALA A 142 6.02 -11.08 -4.30
CA ALA A 142 5.76 -12.50 -4.08
C ALA A 142 5.87 -13.31 -5.38
N LYS A 143 5.21 -12.82 -6.44
CA LYS A 143 5.20 -13.48 -7.75
C LYS A 143 6.60 -13.56 -8.35
N TYR A 144 7.36 -12.48 -8.29
CA TYR A 144 8.74 -12.47 -8.78
C TYR A 144 9.62 -13.48 -8.04
N LEU A 145 9.49 -13.57 -6.71
CA LEU A 145 10.24 -14.52 -5.89
C LEU A 145 9.84 -15.96 -6.15
N ASP A 146 8.55 -16.23 -6.33
CA ASP A 146 8.04 -17.56 -6.68
C ASP A 146 8.64 -18.01 -8.02
N GLU A 147 8.59 -17.15 -9.05
CA GLU A 147 9.21 -17.40 -10.36
C GLU A 147 10.73 -17.65 -10.25
N TYR A 148 11.46 -16.76 -9.56
CA TYR A 148 12.90 -16.89 -9.39
C TYR A 148 13.31 -18.14 -8.58
N SER A 149 12.53 -18.49 -7.55
CA SER A 149 12.81 -19.66 -6.71
C SER A 149 12.61 -21.00 -7.42
N ARG A 150 11.81 -21.04 -8.50
CA ARG A 150 11.69 -22.23 -9.36
C ARG A 150 12.96 -22.47 -10.16
N GLU A 151 13.67 -21.41 -10.51
CA GLU A 151 14.91 -21.45 -11.29
C GLU A 151 16.14 -21.55 -10.38
N ASN A 152 16.03 -21.11 -9.11
CA ASN A 152 17.15 -21.08 -8.18
C ASN A 152 16.74 -21.58 -6.78
N ILE A 153 17.13 -22.84 -6.47
CA ILE A 153 16.74 -23.56 -5.25
C ILE A 153 17.14 -22.81 -3.97
N LEU A 154 18.22 -22.01 -4.02
CA LEU A 154 18.73 -21.24 -2.87
C LEU A 154 17.69 -20.25 -2.32
N PHE A 155 16.74 -19.80 -3.16
CA PHE A 155 15.73 -18.80 -2.78
C PHE A 155 14.37 -19.40 -2.40
N LYS A 156 14.21 -20.72 -2.48
CA LYS A 156 12.93 -21.39 -2.24
C LYS A 156 12.41 -21.21 -0.82
N GLU A 157 13.30 -21.26 0.18
CA GLU A 157 12.91 -21.06 1.57
C GLU A 157 12.48 -19.60 1.84
N ALA A 158 13.26 -18.63 1.34
CA ALA A 158 12.95 -17.21 1.47
C ALA A 158 11.63 -16.85 0.78
N SER A 159 11.43 -17.35 -0.44
CA SER A 159 10.19 -17.18 -1.20
C SER A 159 8.96 -17.70 -0.42
N ASN A 160 9.04 -18.92 0.12
CA ASN A 160 7.95 -19.49 0.92
C ASN A 160 7.65 -18.66 2.19
N LYS A 161 8.69 -18.18 2.88
CA LYS A 161 8.54 -17.33 4.07
C LYS A 161 7.83 -16.02 3.72
N ILE A 162 8.26 -15.37 2.64
CA ILE A 162 7.68 -14.10 2.16
C ILE A 162 6.22 -14.31 1.73
N ILE A 163 5.92 -15.32 0.92
CA ILE A 163 4.54 -15.63 0.49
C ILE A 163 3.63 -15.89 1.69
N LYS A 164 4.11 -16.64 2.70
CA LYS A 164 3.34 -16.89 3.93
C LYS A 164 3.05 -15.60 4.69
N ALA A 165 4.05 -14.75 4.90
CA ALA A 165 3.88 -13.47 5.58
C ALA A 165 2.92 -12.54 4.82
N LEU A 166 2.94 -12.57 3.49
CA LEU A 166 2.02 -11.80 2.66
C LEU A 166 0.57 -12.24 2.77
N ASN A 167 0.32 -13.55 2.86
CA ASN A 167 -1.01 -14.06 3.13
C ASN A 167 -1.52 -13.61 4.51
N GLN A 168 -0.65 -13.61 5.53
CA GLN A 168 -0.98 -13.13 6.88
C GLN A 168 -1.33 -11.63 6.87
N LEU A 169 -0.53 -10.81 6.20
CA LEU A 169 -0.80 -9.39 6.02
C LEU A 169 -2.13 -9.14 5.28
N ASN A 170 -2.39 -9.90 4.21
CA ASN A 170 -3.66 -9.81 3.48
C ASN A 170 -4.87 -10.16 4.37
N ASP A 171 -4.78 -11.25 5.14
CA ASP A 171 -5.84 -11.65 6.07
C ASP A 171 -6.05 -10.59 7.17
N LEU A 172 -4.96 -10.00 7.68
CA LEU A 172 -5.01 -8.90 8.64
C LEU A 172 -5.78 -7.71 8.07
N ILE A 173 -5.47 -7.31 6.83
CA ILE A 173 -6.09 -6.17 6.16
C ILE A 173 -7.57 -6.44 5.84
N VAL A 174 -7.88 -7.55 5.16
CA VAL A 174 -9.26 -7.88 4.75
C VAL A 174 -10.23 -7.94 5.93
N ASN A 175 -9.75 -8.38 7.11
CA ASN A 175 -10.58 -8.49 8.30
C ASN A 175 -10.74 -7.17 9.07
N ASN A 176 -9.83 -6.21 8.89
CA ASN A 176 -9.76 -5.01 9.74
C ASN A 176 -9.88 -3.68 9.01
N ILE A 177 -9.91 -3.69 7.68
CA ILE A 177 -10.03 -2.51 6.83
C ILE A 177 -11.29 -2.64 5.98
N SER A 178 -12.04 -1.54 5.87
CA SER A 178 -13.21 -1.46 5.00
C SER A 178 -12.86 -0.62 3.78
N PHE A 179 -12.50 -1.26 2.68
CA PHE A 179 -12.17 -0.61 1.40
C PHE A 179 -13.23 -0.90 0.35
N LYS A 180 -13.62 0.13 -0.40
CA LYS A 180 -14.54 0.02 -1.54
C LYS A 180 -14.15 1.01 -2.64
N GLU A 181 -14.45 0.67 -3.88
CA GLU A 181 -14.31 1.54 -5.05
C GLU A 181 -15.46 1.35 -6.03
N THR A 182 -15.61 2.26 -7.00
CA THR A 182 -16.71 2.27 -7.98
C THR A 182 -16.53 1.28 -9.15
N SER A 183 -15.31 0.86 -9.46
CA SER A 183 -15.04 -0.08 -10.56
C SER A 183 -15.54 -1.49 -10.26
N LYS A 184 -16.47 -1.99 -11.10
CA LYS A 184 -16.91 -3.41 -11.13
C LYS A 184 -15.92 -4.36 -11.85
N ASN A 185 -15.00 -3.78 -12.63
CA ASN A 185 -14.10 -4.50 -13.56
C ASN A 185 -12.67 -4.64 -13.05
N SER A 186 -12.41 -4.16 -11.86
CA SER A 186 -11.17 -4.47 -11.19
C SER A 186 -11.09 -5.99 -11.06
N SER A 187 -9.99 -6.55 -11.54
CA SER A 187 -9.50 -7.88 -11.20
C SER A 187 -9.09 -7.92 -9.71
N GLN A 188 -9.98 -7.42 -8.85
CA GLN A 188 -9.84 -6.71 -7.57
C GLN A 188 -9.46 -7.59 -6.39
N LYS A 189 -8.62 -8.60 -6.58
CA LYS A 189 -8.05 -9.37 -5.47
C LYS A 189 -6.80 -8.73 -4.87
N MET A 190 -6.32 -7.58 -5.39
CA MET A 190 -5.00 -7.04 -5.03
C MET A 190 -5.01 -5.63 -4.40
N LEU A 191 -6.14 -4.94 -4.32
CA LEU A 191 -6.21 -3.62 -3.66
C LEU A 191 -6.77 -3.77 -2.25
N CYS A 192 -6.16 -3.05 -1.32
CA CYS A 192 -6.46 -3.13 0.10
C CYS A 192 -6.90 -1.79 0.70
N GLY A 193 -6.75 -0.70 -0.06
CA GLY A 193 -7.16 0.63 0.36
C GLY A 193 -6.13 1.36 1.21
N VAL A 194 -4.89 0.86 1.26
CA VAL A 194 -3.76 1.51 1.93
C VAL A 194 -2.59 1.60 0.97
N SER A 195 -2.04 2.80 0.79
CA SER A 195 -0.87 3.02 -0.04
C SER A 195 0.42 3.14 0.76
N VAL A 196 1.53 2.96 0.06
CA VAL A 196 2.87 3.33 0.52
C VAL A 196 3.52 4.14 -0.58
N TRP A 197 4.44 5.03 -0.20
CA TRP A 197 5.22 5.81 -1.14
C TRP A 197 6.16 4.92 -1.97
N ARG A 198 6.28 5.25 -3.25
CA ARG A 198 7.23 4.70 -4.21
C ARG A 198 7.89 5.82 -5.01
N LEU A 199 9.14 5.61 -5.43
CA LEU A 199 9.81 6.52 -6.37
C LEU A 199 9.23 6.31 -7.79
N MET A 200 9.07 7.38 -8.58
CA MET A 200 8.39 7.29 -9.90
C MET A 200 9.16 7.80 -11.12
N TYR A 201 10.27 8.54 -11.00
CA TYR A 201 11.11 9.03 -12.12
C TYR A 201 12.55 9.26 -11.61
N GLU A 202 13.47 9.88 -12.37
CA GLU A 202 14.91 10.00 -12.03
C GLU A 202 15.42 11.43 -11.76
N GLU A 203 14.73 12.47 -12.24
CA GLU A 203 15.40 13.79 -12.35
C GLU A 203 15.15 14.80 -11.20
N LYS A 204 14.30 14.53 -10.19
CA LYS A 204 13.91 15.54 -9.15
C LYS A 204 13.75 15.02 -7.70
N TRP A 205 14.61 14.10 -7.24
CA TRP A 205 14.32 13.28 -6.04
C TRP A 205 14.97 13.69 -4.74
N ASN A 206 16.11 14.39 -4.75
CA ASN A 206 16.85 14.65 -3.51
C ASN A 206 15.96 15.31 -2.45
N MET A 207 15.16 16.30 -2.84
CA MET A 207 14.22 16.96 -1.92
C MET A 207 13.12 16.01 -1.40
N GLN A 208 12.55 15.14 -2.24
CA GLN A 208 11.50 14.21 -1.81
C GLN A 208 12.06 13.11 -0.90
N ILE A 209 13.23 12.57 -1.23
CA ILE A 209 13.94 11.57 -0.43
C ILE A 209 14.35 12.17 0.92
N ASP A 210 14.90 13.38 0.92
CA ASP A 210 15.30 14.07 2.15
C ASP A 210 14.07 14.32 3.04
N CYS A 211 12.95 14.79 2.47
CA CYS A 211 11.69 14.90 3.18
C CYS A 211 11.19 13.55 3.70
N TYR A 212 11.23 12.50 2.88
CA TYR A 212 10.78 11.16 3.27
C TYR A 212 11.57 10.62 4.47
N LYS A 213 12.90 10.84 4.48
CA LYS A 213 13.78 10.46 5.58
C LYS A 213 13.46 11.16 6.90
N THR A 214 12.75 12.29 6.88
CA THR A 214 12.33 12.98 8.10
C THR A 214 11.14 12.31 8.80
N LEU A 215 10.36 11.49 8.10
CA LEU A 215 9.15 10.84 8.62
C LEU A 215 9.48 9.84 9.73
N GLN A 216 8.61 9.74 10.74
CA GLN A 216 8.66 8.73 11.79
C GLN A 216 8.57 7.33 11.19
N PHE A 217 7.77 7.17 10.14
CA PHE A 217 7.69 5.93 9.38
C PHE A 217 9.08 5.48 8.88
N TYR A 218 9.83 6.35 8.22
CA TYR A 218 11.17 6.00 7.72
C TYR A 218 12.15 5.74 8.85
N LYS A 219 12.13 6.57 9.90
CA LYS A 219 13.01 6.40 11.07
C LYS A 219 12.81 5.07 11.77
N LYS A 220 11.57 4.58 11.83
CA LYS A 220 11.21 3.31 12.46
C LYS A 220 11.46 2.11 11.54
N TYR A 221 11.21 2.26 10.24
CA TYR A 221 11.34 1.19 9.25
C TYR A 221 12.27 1.57 8.09
N PRO A 222 13.57 1.82 8.35
CA PRO A 222 14.51 2.31 7.35
C PRO A 222 14.72 1.31 6.21
N SER A 223 14.54 0.02 6.49
CA SER A 223 14.63 -1.08 5.51
C SER A 223 13.75 -0.86 4.28
N TRP A 224 12.54 -0.31 4.45
CA TRP A 224 11.65 0.00 3.34
C TRP A 224 12.16 1.15 2.48
N GLY A 225 12.49 2.29 3.10
CA GLY A 225 12.96 3.42 2.32
C GLY A 225 14.29 3.10 1.62
N ASN A 226 15.17 2.33 2.27
CA ASN A 226 16.40 1.83 1.65
C ASN A 226 16.12 0.88 0.48
N LEU A 227 15.14 -0.01 0.62
CA LEU A 227 14.70 -0.90 -0.46
C LEU A 227 14.19 -0.10 -1.66
N ILE A 228 13.28 0.85 -1.45
CA ILE A 228 12.74 1.69 -2.52
C ILE A 228 13.83 2.56 -3.15
N MET A 229 14.74 3.13 -2.36
CA MET A 229 15.88 3.86 -2.91
C MET A 229 16.79 2.94 -3.74
N LYS A 230 17.08 1.72 -3.29
CA LYS A 230 17.89 0.76 -4.07
C LYS A 230 17.20 0.30 -5.35
N ILE A 231 15.89 0.02 -5.31
CA ILE A 231 15.13 -0.47 -6.49
C ILE A 231 14.96 0.64 -7.54
N PHE A 232 14.83 1.90 -7.12
CA PHE A 232 14.41 2.98 -8.01
C PHE A 232 15.43 4.12 -8.21
N ALA A 233 16.50 4.22 -7.42
CA ALA A 233 17.53 5.27 -7.58
C ALA A 233 18.80 4.80 -8.34
N ILE A 234 18.85 3.55 -8.79
CA ILE A 234 19.95 3.00 -9.62
C ILE A 234 19.53 2.97 -11.10
N SER A 235 18.95 4.06 -11.58
CA SER A 235 18.69 4.24 -13.01
C SER A 235 19.32 5.53 -13.52
#